data_AF-A0A2V8QHR6-F1
#
_entry.id   AF-A0A2V8QHR6-F1
#
_cell.length_a   1.000
_cell.length_b   1.000
_cell.length_c   1.000
_cell.angle_alpha   90.00
_cell.angle_beta   90.00
_cell.angle_gamma   90.00
#
_symmetry.space_group_name_H-M   'P 1'
#
loop_
_entity.id
_entity.type
_entity.pdbx_description
1 polymer ?
#
loop_
_entity_poly.entity_id
_entity_poly.type
_entity_poly.pdbx_seq_one_letter_code
_entity_poly.pdbx_strand_id
1 'polypeptide(L)'
;MNVTQEVVTDLLPIYFSGEASGDTKVLVEDYFRQDPDFERIARNAATPLETLRAATPIAADPEKEKRDLESVRWGLRRRQWLFAGSLFLTLFPLSYYFTFTHGHLVSLTVRDTLWNAAFHWSLAVVFWFLYFARLRRRTVSLAVAISFTLIPIPFVLHSVFAGEPVLWFAVFWVWAAVAWIGHFRQRHC
;
A
#
# COMPACT_ATOMS: atom_id res chain seq x y z
N MET A 1 -27.93 -25.93 44.58
CA MET A 1 -27.06 -26.04 43.39
C MET A 1 -25.73 -25.43 43.76
N ASN A 2 -24.61 -26.14 43.61
CA ASN A 2 -23.30 -25.61 43.97
C ASN A 2 -22.72 -24.92 42.74
N VAL A 3 -22.61 -23.59 42.76
CA VAL A 3 -22.05 -22.83 41.64
C VAL A 3 -20.55 -22.80 41.82
N THR A 4 -19.81 -23.28 40.82
CA THR A 4 -18.34 -23.35 40.86
C THR A 4 -17.72 -21.98 40.55
N GLN A 5 -16.51 -21.76 41.05
CA GLN A 5 -15.75 -20.53 40.81
C GLN A 5 -15.56 -20.24 39.31
N GLU A 6 -15.41 -21.28 38.48
CA GLU A 6 -15.27 -21.17 37.03
C GLU A 6 -16.51 -20.54 36.39
N VAL A 7 -17.70 -20.98 36.79
CA VAL A 7 -18.97 -20.42 36.28
C VAL A 7 -19.11 -18.95 36.68
N VAL A 8 -18.71 -18.57 37.90
CA VAL A 8 -18.73 -17.16 38.31
C VAL A 8 -17.70 -16.35 37.52
N THR A 9 -16.52 -16.92 37.25
CA THR A 9 -15.46 -16.29 36.46
C THR A 9 -15.92 -16.00 35.02
N ASP A 10 -16.63 -16.94 34.39
CA ASP A 10 -17.20 -16.77 33.05
C ASP A 10 -18.29 -15.68 33.00
N LEU A 11 -18.95 -15.41 34.14
CA LEU A 11 -19.97 -14.37 34.27
C LEU A 11 -19.40 -12.99 34.62
N LEU A 12 -18.12 -12.89 35.01
CA LEU A 12 -17.50 -11.60 35.35
C LEU A 12 -17.50 -10.60 34.19
N PRO A 13 -17.16 -10.96 32.93
CA PRO A 13 -17.16 -10.01 31.82
C PRO A 13 -18.53 -9.36 31.60
N ILE A 14 -19.62 -10.13 31.69
CA ILE A 14 -20.99 -9.63 31.50
C ILE A 14 -21.52 -8.88 32.72
N TYR A 15 -21.05 -9.23 33.93
CA TYR A 15 -21.31 -8.46 35.15
C TYR A 15 -20.65 -7.07 35.08
N PHE A 16 -19.37 -6.99 34.75
CA PHE A 16 -18.63 -5.73 34.64
C PHE A 16 -19.02 -4.88 33.42
N SER A 17 -19.54 -5.48 32.35
CA SER A 17 -20.13 -4.72 31.23
C SER A 17 -21.45 -4.03 31.61
N GLY A 18 -22.11 -4.50 32.67
CA GLY A 18 -23.42 -4.02 33.14
C GLY A 18 -24.61 -4.68 32.43
N GLU A 19 -24.35 -5.60 31.50
CA GLU A 19 -25.34 -6.31 30.67
C GLU A 19 -25.90 -7.57 31.35
N ALA A 20 -25.39 -7.94 32.53
CA ALA A 20 -25.90 -9.07 33.30
C ALA A 20 -27.37 -8.87 33.73
N SER A 21 -28.17 -9.95 33.65
CA SER A 21 -29.53 -9.99 34.20
C SER A 21 -29.53 -9.80 35.73
N GLY A 22 -30.66 -9.37 36.30
CA GLY A 22 -30.80 -9.15 37.74
C GLY A 22 -30.38 -10.38 38.56
N ASP A 23 -30.83 -11.56 38.17
CA ASP A 23 -30.50 -12.82 38.84
C ASP A 23 -29.00 -13.15 38.77
N THR A 24 -28.34 -12.83 37.65
CA THR A 24 -26.89 -13.03 37.47
C THR A 24 -26.09 -12.08 38.38
N LYS A 25 -26.56 -10.84 38.55
CA LYS A 25 -25.91 -9.87 39.46
C LYS A 25 -25.99 -10.32 40.91
N VAL A 26 -27.17 -10.77 41.35
CA VAL A 26 -27.38 -11.30 42.71
C VAL A 26 -26.47 -12.50 42.95
N LEU A 27 -26.36 -13.41 41.98
CA LEU A 27 -25.50 -14.59 42.09
C LEU A 27 -24.01 -14.24 42.25
N VAL A 28 -23.51 -13.29 41.44
CA VAL A 28 -22.11 -12.85 41.51
C VAL A 28 -21.83 -12.10 42.82
N GLU A 29 -22.76 -11.25 43.28
CA GLU A 29 -22.64 -10.54 44.55
C GLU A 29 -22.70 -11.46 45.76
N ASP A 30 -23.56 -12.47 45.75
CA ASP A 30 -23.63 -13.50 46.80
C ASP A 30 -22.33 -14.31 46.87
N TYR A 31 -21.66 -14.52 45.73
CA TYR A 31 -20.35 -15.18 45.67
C TYR A 31 -19.23 -14.28 46.20
N PHE A 32 -19.23 -12.99 45.86
CA PHE A 32 -18.28 -12.02 46.42
C PHE A 32 -18.40 -11.85 47.93
N ARG A 33 -19.62 -11.94 48.50
CA ARG A 33 -19.80 -11.93 49.96
C ARG A 33 -19.21 -13.16 50.64
N GLN A 34 -19.13 -14.29 49.94
CA GLN A 34 -18.57 -15.54 50.46
C GLN A 34 -17.04 -15.59 50.31
N ASP A 35 -16.49 -14.97 49.26
CA ASP A 35 -15.05 -14.91 48.99
C ASP A 35 -14.59 -13.47 48.65
N PRO A 36 -14.19 -12.68 49.66
CA PRO A 36 -13.68 -11.33 49.48
C PRO A 36 -12.36 -11.25 48.72
N ASP A 37 -11.55 -12.31 48.75
CA ASP A 37 -10.27 -12.35 48.03
C ASP A 37 -10.52 -12.49 46.52
N PHE A 38 -11.50 -13.32 46.14
CA PHE A 38 -11.94 -13.43 44.76
C PHE A 38 -12.53 -12.12 44.22
N GLU A 39 -13.33 -11.39 45.03
CA GLU A 39 -13.85 -10.08 44.65
C GLU A 39 -12.72 -9.11 44.31
N ARG A 40 -11.68 -9.03 45.16
CA ARG A 40 -10.53 -8.15 44.95
C ARG A 40 -9.79 -8.49 43.66
N ILE A 41 -9.58 -9.77 43.37
CA ILE A 41 -8.92 -10.23 42.14
C ILE A 41 -9.77 -9.88 40.91
N ALA A 42 -11.08 -10.13 40.97
CA ALA A 42 -12.01 -9.83 39.89
C ALA A 42 -12.07 -8.33 39.57
N ARG A 43 -12.15 -7.46 40.58
CA ARG A 43 -12.17 -5.99 40.41
C ARG A 43 -10.83 -5.44 39.88
N ASN A 44 -9.70 -6.01 40.33
CA ASN A 44 -8.38 -5.65 39.81
C ASN A 44 -8.18 -6.08 38.34
N ALA A 45 -8.80 -7.19 37.93
CA ALA A 45 -8.79 -7.63 36.54
C ALA A 45 -9.73 -6.79 35.64
N ALA A 46 -10.79 -6.21 36.22
CA ALA A 46 -11.76 -5.37 35.51
C ALA A 46 -11.36 -3.89 35.39
N THR A 47 -10.43 -3.42 36.23
CA THR A 47 -9.98 -2.01 36.24
C THR A 47 -9.44 -1.52 34.88
N PRO A 48 -8.67 -2.32 34.11
CA PRO A 48 -8.26 -1.95 32.75
C PRO A 48 -9.44 -1.74 31.80
N LEU A 49 -10.50 -2.53 31.92
CA LEU A 49 -11.71 -2.43 31.10
C LEU A 49 -12.54 -1.19 31.47
N GLU A 50 -12.68 -0.90 32.75
CA GLU A 50 -13.32 0.34 33.23
C GLU A 50 -12.53 1.58 32.82
N THR A 51 -11.20 1.52 32.84
CA THR A 51 -10.33 2.61 32.36
C THR A 51 -10.52 2.86 30.86
N LEU A 52 -10.68 1.80 30.07
CA LEU A 52 -10.99 1.90 28.63
C LEU A 52 -12.41 2.42 28.36
N ARG A 53 -13.38 2.13 29.24
CA ARG A 53 -14.76 2.64 29.14
C ARG A 53 -14.90 4.09 29.60
N ALA A 54 -14.15 4.47 30.63
CA ALA A 54 -14.07 5.82 31.16
C ALA A 54 -13.20 6.74 30.30
N ALA A 55 -12.34 6.16 29.45
CA ALA A 55 -11.72 6.91 28.36
C ALA A 55 -12.84 7.46 27.49
N THR A 56 -12.99 8.79 27.53
CA THR A 56 -13.94 9.54 26.71
C THR A 56 -13.90 8.99 25.30
N PRO A 57 -15.03 8.62 24.67
CA PRO A 57 -15.02 8.19 23.28
C PRO A 57 -14.32 9.30 22.51
N ILE A 58 -13.16 8.98 21.94
CA ILE A 58 -12.42 9.91 21.10
C ILE A 58 -13.37 10.16 19.94
N ALA A 59 -14.14 11.25 20.02
CA ALA A 59 -14.94 11.71 18.90
C ALA A 59 -13.96 11.81 17.74
N ALA A 60 -14.09 10.89 16.79
CA ALA A 60 -13.21 10.84 15.65
C ALA A 60 -13.31 12.20 14.98
N ASP A 61 -12.24 12.98 15.06
CA ASP A 61 -12.17 14.26 14.38
C ASP A 61 -12.47 13.97 12.90
N PRO A 62 -13.60 14.45 12.35
CA PRO A 62 -14.00 14.13 10.99
C PRO A 62 -12.94 14.57 9.97
N GLU A 63 -12.11 15.55 10.31
CA GLU A 63 -10.95 15.89 9.48
C GLU A 63 -9.84 14.86 9.53
N LYS A 64 -9.57 14.27 10.70
CA LYS A 64 -8.55 13.22 10.87
C LYS A 64 -8.96 11.96 10.12
N GLU A 65 -10.22 11.55 10.23
CA GLU A 65 -10.76 10.40 9.50
C GLU A 65 -10.66 10.61 7.98
N LYS A 66 -11.05 11.80 7.50
CA LYS A 66 -10.93 12.15 6.07
C LYS A 66 -9.47 12.10 5.59
N ARG A 67 -8.53 12.66 6.36
CA ARG A 67 -7.10 12.63 6.01
C ARG A 67 -6.54 11.21 5.98
N ASP A 68 -6.95 10.37 6.92
CA ASP A 68 -6.54 8.97 6.97
C ASP A 68 -7.06 8.22 5.73
N LEU A 69 -8.33 8.39 5.36
CA LEU A 69 -8.91 7.83 4.15
C LEU A 69 -8.23 8.34 2.87
N GLU A 70 -7.93 9.63 2.78
CA GLU A 70 -7.22 10.21 1.64
C GLU A 70 -5.79 9.66 1.52
N SER A 71 -5.09 9.46 2.63
CA SER A 71 -3.75 8.90 2.65
C SER A 71 -3.73 7.45 2.11
N VAL A 72 -4.72 6.65 2.50
CA VAL A 72 -4.90 5.27 2.03
C VAL A 72 -5.26 5.26 0.54
N ARG A 73 -6.20 6.11 0.11
CA ARG A 73 -6.58 6.27 -1.31
C ARG A 73 -5.39 6.65 -2.17
N TRP A 74 -4.54 7.57 -1.71
CA TRP A 74 -3.33 7.97 -2.43
C TRP A 74 -2.34 6.81 -2.57
N GLY A 75 -2.13 6.04 -1.49
CA GLY A 75 -1.29 4.84 -1.51
C GLY A 75 -1.78 3.79 -2.50
N LEU A 76 -3.08 3.49 -2.47
CA LEU A 76 -3.73 2.55 -3.38
C LEU A 76 -3.66 3.02 -4.84
N ARG A 77 -3.99 4.28 -5.09
CA ARG A 77 -3.96 4.87 -6.44
C ARG A 77 -2.55 4.84 -7.03
N ARG A 78 -1.52 5.18 -6.24
CA ARG A 78 -0.13 5.07 -6.68
C ARG A 78 0.25 3.64 -7.05
N ARG A 79 -0.17 2.66 -6.24
CA ARG A 79 0.09 1.24 -6.51
C ARG A 79 -0.63 0.75 -7.77
N GLN A 80 -1.86 1.21 -7.98
CA GLN A 80 -2.63 0.93 -9.20
C GLN A 80 -1.94 1.51 -10.44
N TRP A 81 -1.46 2.75 -10.40
CA TRP A 81 -0.72 3.36 -11.51
C TRP A 81 0.59 2.63 -11.82
N LEU A 82 1.35 2.23 -10.80
CA LEU A 82 2.58 1.45 -11.00
C LEU A 82 2.28 0.09 -11.64
N PHE A 83 1.24 -0.60 -11.18
CA PHE A 83 0.82 -1.86 -11.76
C PHE A 83 0.34 -1.71 -13.21
N ALA A 84 -0.53 -0.74 -13.48
CA ALA A 84 -1.03 -0.44 -14.81
C ALA A 84 0.11 -0.08 -15.78
N GLY A 85 1.05 0.76 -15.36
CA GLY A 85 2.23 1.12 -16.15
C GLY A 85 3.14 -0.08 -16.43
N SER A 86 3.40 -0.92 -15.42
CA SER A 86 4.19 -2.14 -15.58
C SER A 86 3.55 -3.09 -16.59
N LEU A 87 2.24 -3.30 -16.46
CA LEU A 87 1.48 -4.19 -17.34
C LEU A 87 1.46 -3.66 -18.77
N PHE A 88 1.17 -2.37 -18.95
CA PHE A 88 1.18 -1.71 -20.25
C PHE A 88 2.54 -1.84 -20.93
N LEU A 89 3.64 -1.51 -20.25
CA LEU A 89 4.99 -1.59 -20.82
C LEU A 89 5.43 -3.04 -21.14
N THR A 90 4.91 -4.02 -20.40
CA THR A 90 5.18 -5.44 -20.67
C THR A 90 4.44 -5.92 -21.92
N LEU A 91 3.16 -5.52 -22.06
CA LEU A 91 2.29 -5.98 -23.14
C LEU A 91 2.42 -5.15 -24.42
N PHE A 92 2.84 -3.88 -24.33
CA PHE A 92 2.91 -2.99 -25.48
C PHE A 92 3.82 -3.53 -26.61
N PRO A 93 5.03 -4.07 -26.34
CA PRO A 93 5.87 -4.68 -27.38
C PRO A 93 5.32 -5.99 -27.96
N LEU A 94 4.40 -6.63 -27.24
CA LEU A 94 3.67 -7.83 -27.68
C LEU A 94 2.40 -7.47 -28.44
N SER A 95 2.03 -6.19 -28.51
CA SER A 95 0.91 -5.75 -29.32
C SER A 95 1.22 -5.84 -30.81
N TYR A 96 0.19 -6.09 -31.60
CA TYR A 96 0.24 -6.12 -33.05
C TYR A 96 -0.05 -4.72 -33.60
N TYR A 97 0.78 -4.20 -34.51
CA TYR A 97 0.44 -3.02 -35.31
C TYR A 97 0.02 -3.46 -36.71
N PHE A 98 -1.08 -2.89 -37.18
CA PHE A 98 -1.62 -3.10 -38.53
C PHE A 98 -0.91 -2.15 -39.51
N THR A 99 0.09 -2.63 -40.24
CA THR A 99 0.66 -1.91 -41.37
C THR A 99 0.06 -2.43 -42.68
N PHE A 100 -0.70 -1.56 -43.36
CA PHE A 100 -1.33 -1.82 -44.65
C PHE A 100 -0.28 -1.74 -45.76
N THR A 101 0.53 -2.78 -45.91
CA THR A 101 1.44 -2.92 -47.05
C THR A 101 1.40 -4.35 -47.57
N HIS A 102 0.79 -4.53 -48.75
CA HIS A 102 0.79 -5.77 -49.57
C HIS A 102 -0.03 -6.98 -49.07
N GLY A 103 -1.13 -6.78 -48.34
CA GLY A 103 -2.17 -7.83 -48.21
C GLY A 103 -1.91 -8.96 -47.21
N HIS A 104 -0.87 -8.86 -46.37
CA HIS A 104 -0.71 -9.71 -45.20
C HIS A 104 -1.00 -8.94 -43.91
N LEU A 105 -1.88 -9.51 -43.09
CA LEU A 105 -2.31 -8.97 -41.82
C LEU A 105 -1.43 -9.55 -40.71
N VAL A 106 -1.01 -8.69 -39.79
CA VAL A 106 -0.35 -9.00 -38.50
C VAL A 106 1.19 -9.05 -38.55
N SER A 107 1.82 -7.91 -38.23
CA SER A 107 3.21 -7.91 -37.75
C SER A 107 3.25 -7.63 -36.25
N LEU A 108 4.10 -8.36 -35.55
CA LEU A 108 4.29 -8.24 -34.10
C LEU A 108 5.41 -7.23 -33.85
N THR A 109 5.16 -6.19 -33.04
CA THR A 109 6.08 -5.06 -32.82
C THR A 109 7.50 -5.48 -32.46
N VAL A 110 7.66 -6.56 -31.68
CA VAL A 110 8.95 -7.16 -31.31
C VAL A 110 9.79 -7.59 -32.52
N ARG A 111 9.13 -8.03 -33.61
CA ARG A 111 9.78 -8.62 -34.78
C ARG A 111 10.41 -7.56 -35.67
N ASP A 112 9.73 -6.42 -35.86
CA ASP A 112 10.18 -5.36 -36.75
C ASP A 112 11.10 -4.37 -36.04
N THR A 113 10.94 -4.19 -34.71
CA THR A 113 11.71 -3.21 -33.94
C THR A 113 12.16 -3.75 -32.58
N LEU A 114 13.05 -4.75 -32.61
CA LEU A 114 13.60 -5.41 -31.41
C LEU A 114 14.16 -4.41 -30.39
N TRP A 115 14.78 -3.32 -30.86
CA TRP A 115 15.36 -2.29 -30.00
C TRP A 115 14.34 -1.44 -29.26
N ASN A 116 13.22 -1.11 -29.91
CA ASN A 116 12.11 -0.44 -29.23
C ASN A 116 11.49 -1.38 -28.19
N ALA A 117 11.30 -2.66 -28.51
CA ALA A 117 10.80 -3.63 -27.55
C ALA A 117 11.71 -3.76 -26.31
N ALA A 118 13.02 -3.87 -26.53
CA ALA A 118 14.01 -3.93 -25.45
C ALA A 118 13.97 -2.68 -24.55
N PHE A 119 13.77 -1.49 -25.13
CA PHE A 119 13.59 -0.26 -24.37
C PHE A 119 12.35 -0.33 -23.45
N HIS A 120 11.19 -0.71 -23.99
CA HIS A 120 9.96 -0.79 -23.19
C HIS A 120 10.07 -1.84 -22.07
N TRP A 121 10.67 -3.00 -22.35
CA TRP A 121 10.89 -4.02 -21.33
C TRP A 121 11.87 -3.58 -20.25
N SER A 122 12.93 -2.84 -20.59
CA SER A 122 13.84 -2.28 -19.58
C SER A 122 13.11 -1.33 -18.62
N LEU A 123 12.19 -0.50 -19.14
CA LEU A 123 11.35 0.36 -18.32
C LEU A 123 10.32 -0.44 -17.51
N ALA A 124 9.74 -1.50 -18.09
CA ALA A 124 8.81 -2.39 -17.40
C ALA A 124 9.48 -3.03 -16.18
N VAL A 125 10.73 -3.50 -16.29
CA VAL A 125 11.50 -4.06 -15.17
C VAL A 125 11.64 -3.04 -14.03
N VAL A 126 11.91 -1.78 -14.35
CA VAL A 126 11.98 -0.71 -13.32
C VAL A 126 10.64 -0.51 -12.64
N PHE A 127 9.55 -0.46 -13.39
CA PHE A 127 8.20 -0.27 -12.83
C PHE A 127 7.78 -1.47 -11.96
N TRP A 128 8.07 -2.69 -12.38
CA TRP A 128 7.86 -3.90 -11.57
C TRP A 128 8.71 -3.88 -10.30
N PHE A 129 9.98 -3.51 -10.40
CA PHE A 129 10.86 -3.36 -9.25
C PHE A 129 10.30 -2.33 -8.26
N LEU A 130 9.82 -1.18 -8.73
CA LEU A 130 9.21 -0.15 -7.89
C LEU A 130 7.86 -0.58 -7.30
N TYR A 131 7.11 -1.45 -7.98
CA TYR A 131 5.85 -2.00 -7.49
C TYR A 131 6.07 -3.01 -6.35
N PHE A 132 7.03 -3.92 -6.50
CA PHE A 132 7.32 -4.96 -5.51
C PHE A 132 8.19 -4.47 -4.35
N ALA A 133 9.15 -3.58 -4.62
CA ALA A 133 10.04 -3.10 -3.61
C ALA A 133 9.31 -2.08 -2.71
N ARG A 134 9.22 -2.37 -1.41
CA ARG A 134 8.73 -1.43 -0.38
C ARG A 134 9.77 -0.35 -0.09
N LEU A 135 10.21 0.34 -1.12
CA LEU A 135 11.24 1.37 -1.03
C LEU A 135 10.68 2.63 -0.39
N ARG A 136 11.48 3.25 0.47
CA ARG A 136 11.19 4.59 1.02
C ARG A 136 11.01 5.56 -0.13
N ARG A 137 10.11 6.56 0.00
CA ARG A 137 9.80 7.53 -1.08
C ARG A 137 11.06 8.14 -1.73
N ARG A 138 12.09 8.43 -0.92
CA ARG A 138 13.39 8.94 -1.37
C ARG A 138 14.15 7.99 -2.29
N THR A 139 14.19 6.70 -1.92
CA THR A 139 14.85 5.65 -2.72
C THR A 139 14.11 5.39 -4.02
N VAL A 140 12.77 5.50 -4.02
CA VAL A 140 11.97 5.44 -5.25
C VAL A 140 12.31 6.61 -6.18
N SER A 141 12.35 7.84 -5.68
CA SER A 141 12.70 9.02 -6.50
C SER A 141 14.09 8.91 -7.10
N LEU A 142 15.06 8.39 -6.33
CA LEU A 142 16.43 8.18 -6.78
C LEU A 142 16.51 7.07 -7.83
N ALA A 143 15.86 5.93 -7.60
CA ALA A 143 15.81 4.83 -8.56
C ALA A 143 15.17 5.27 -9.89
N VAL A 144 14.06 6.02 -9.83
CA VAL A 144 13.43 6.59 -11.03
C VAL A 144 14.38 7.52 -11.76
N ALA A 145 15.03 8.46 -11.05
CA ALA A 145 15.94 9.42 -11.68
C ALA A 145 17.15 8.73 -12.36
N ILE A 146 17.75 7.72 -11.70
CA ILE A 146 18.86 6.93 -12.26
C ILE A 146 18.38 6.12 -13.47
N SER A 147 17.24 5.45 -13.37
CA SER A 147 16.71 4.65 -14.48
C SER A 147 16.40 5.52 -15.71
N PHE A 148 15.71 6.66 -15.53
CA PHE A 148 15.37 7.55 -16.65
C PHE A 148 16.59 8.28 -17.24
N THR A 149 17.71 8.38 -16.52
CA THR A 149 18.96 8.93 -17.07
C THR A 149 19.76 7.86 -17.82
N LEU A 150 19.92 6.66 -17.26
CA LEU A 150 20.80 5.63 -17.80
C LEU A 150 20.16 4.79 -18.90
N ILE A 151 18.88 4.42 -18.75
CA ILE A 151 18.20 3.52 -19.69
C ILE A 151 18.18 4.08 -21.11
N PRO A 152 17.87 5.36 -21.37
CA PRO A 152 17.80 5.87 -22.74
C PRO A 152 19.15 5.93 -23.49
N ILE A 153 20.29 5.99 -22.77
CA ILE A 153 21.63 6.21 -23.36
C ILE A 153 21.99 5.17 -24.44
N PRO A 154 21.95 3.85 -24.18
CA PRO A 154 22.30 2.85 -25.19
C PRO A 154 21.34 2.86 -26.40
N PHE A 155 20.07 3.21 -26.20
CA PHE A 155 19.09 3.25 -27.29
C PHE A 155 19.27 4.48 -28.17
N VAL A 156 19.54 5.63 -27.56
CA VAL A 156 19.93 6.84 -28.29
C VAL A 156 21.17 6.60 -29.12
N LEU A 157 22.19 5.99 -28.52
CA LEU A 157 23.44 5.70 -29.22
C LEU A 157 23.19 4.81 -30.44
N HIS A 158 22.38 3.75 -30.28
CA HIS A 158 21.96 2.92 -31.42
C HIS A 158 21.18 3.72 -32.47
N SER A 159 20.20 4.54 -32.09
CA SER A 159 19.43 5.35 -33.03
C SER A 159 20.31 6.33 -33.82
N VAL A 160 21.30 6.94 -33.18
CA VAL A 160 22.30 7.80 -33.85
C VAL A 160 23.07 7.00 -34.90
N PHE A 161 23.55 5.80 -34.57
CA PHE A 161 24.27 4.94 -35.51
C PHE A 161 23.39 4.37 -36.62
N ALA A 162 22.09 4.18 -36.35
CA ALA A 162 21.11 3.70 -37.33
C ALA A 162 20.55 4.82 -38.23
N GLY A 163 20.87 6.10 -37.97
CA GLY A 163 20.33 7.24 -38.72
C GLY A 163 18.86 7.56 -38.39
N GLU A 164 18.35 7.04 -37.28
CA GLU A 164 16.95 7.19 -36.84
C GLU A 164 16.75 8.49 -36.02
N PRO A 165 15.53 9.06 -36.00
CA PRO A 165 15.24 10.28 -35.25
C PRO A 165 15.36 10.05 -33.74
N VAL A 166 16.28 10.78 -33.10
CA VAL A 166 16.62 10.65 -31.67
C VAL A 166 15.70 11.48 -30.76
N LEU A 167 14.94 12.41 -31.34
CA LEU A 167 14.17 13.42 -30.61
C LEU A 167 13.13 12.81 -29.64
N TRP A 168 12.65 11.60 -29.95
CA TRP A 168 11.74 10.82 -29.11
C TRP A 168 12.31 10.49 -27.73
N PHE A 169 13.64 10.37 -27.60
CA PHE A 169 14.28 10.07 -26.32
C PHE A 169 14.42 11.30 -25.40
N ALA A 170 14.34 12.52 -25.95
CA ALA A 170 14.48 13.76 -25.18
C ALA A 170 13.45 13.90 -24.05
N VAL A 171 12.24 13.37 -24.28
CA VAL A 171 11.15 13.34 -23.29
C VAL A 171 11.58 12.61 -22.01
N PHE A 172 12.38 11.54 -22.11
CA PHE A 172 12.83 10.78 -20.95
C PHE A 172 13.83 11.56 -20.09
N TRP A 173 14.70 12.38 -20.69
CA TRP A 173 15.59 13.25 -19.92
C TRP A 173 14.86 14.43 -19.27
N VAL A 174 13.78 14.93 -19.88
CA VAL A 174 12.88 15.89 -19.21
C VAL A 174 12.25 15.25 -17.97
N TRP A 175 11.73 14.03 -18.07
CA TRP A 175 11.22 13.30 -16.92
C TRP A 175 12.30 12.99 -15.87
N ALA A 176 13.52 12.68 -16.30
CA ALA A 176 14.66 12.52 -15.41
C ALA A 176 14.95 13.80 -14.63
N ALA A 177 14.95 14.96 -15.29
CA ALA A 177 15.15 16.25 -14.64
C ALA A 177 14.06 16.54 -13.61
N VAL A 178 12.79 16.26 -13.94
CA VAL A 178 11.67 16.38 -12.98
C VAL A 178 11.86 15.45 -11.78
N ALA A 179 12.28 14.20 -12.00
CA ALA A 179 12.54 13.24 -10.94
C ALA A 179 13.71 13.67 -10.04
N TRP A 180 14.77 14.25 -10.61
CA TRP A 180 15.88 14.85 -9.86
C TRP A 180 15.43 16.04 -9.02
N ILE A 181 14.67 16.98 -9.59
CA ILE A 181 14.10 18.13 -8.86
C ILE A 181 13.24 17.63 -7.68
N GLY A 182 12.41 16.61 -7.92
CA GLY A 182 11.61 15.98 -6.87
C GLY A 182 12.46 15.37 -5.75
N HIS A 183 13.53 14.67 -6.10
CA HIS A 183 14.47 14.11 -5.13
C HIS A 183 15.16 15.20 -4.30
N PHE A 184 15.62 16.27 -4.93
CA PHE A 184 16.28 17.39 -4.25
C PHE A 184 15.32 18.14 -3.32
N ARG A 185 14.07 18.38 -3.73
CA ARG A 185 13.07 18.99 -2.84
C ARG A 185 12.78 18.13 -1.61
N GLN A 186 12.77 16.81 -1.75
CA GLN A 186 12.62 15.88 -0.61
C GLN A 186 13.84 15.83 0.33
N ARG A 187 14.99 16.39 -0.06
CA ARG A 187 16.19 16.47 0.80
C ARG A 187 16.13 17.67 1.75
N HIS A 188 15.33 18.68 1.44
CA HIS A 188 15.24 19.95 2.18
C HIS A 188 14.04 20.03 3.16
N CYS A 189 13.21 18.99 3.23
CA CYS A 189 12.15 18.80 4.23
C CYS A 189 12.53 17.67 5.18
#